data_AF-A0A9P4LDU5-F1
#
_entry.id   AF-A0A9P4LDU5-F1
#
_cell.length_a   1.000
_cell.length_b   1.000
_cell.length_c   1.000
_cell.angle_alpha   90.00
_cell.angle_beta   90.00
_cell.angle_gamma   90.00
#
_symmetry.space_group_name_H-M   'P 1'
#
loop_
_entity.id
_entity.type
_entity.pdbx_description
1 polymer ?
#
loop_
_entity_poly.entity_id
_entity_poly.type
_entity_poly.pdbx_seq_one_letter_code
_entity_poly.pdbx_strand_id
1 'polypeptide(L)'
;MARGKASRNKYTVGDYIEKMKDPRFTFSPKGDWNGVHGDGKSRTNGAFLTKTQATSTEPTVYRVKVMNMVKDTIEIGPIDLEPMPDNEPPKDAYIVNVLREAVGLEPM
;
A
#
# COMPACT_ATOMS: atom_id res chain seq x y z
N MET A 1 15.04 -34.30 -15.47
CA MET A 1 14.22 -33.15 -15.91
C MET A 1 13.59 -32.51 -14.69
N ALA A 2 14.23 -31.49 -14.09
CA ALA A 2 13.65 -30.75 -12.97
C ALA A 2 12.81 -29.60 -13.53
N ARG A 3 11.48 -29.74 -13.53
CA ARG A 3 10.55 -28.63 -13.81
C ARG A 3 10.54 -27.72 -12.60
N GLY A 4 11.49 -26.80 -12.52
CA GLY A 4 11.43 -25.65 -11.62
C GLY A 4 10.20 -24.82 -11.98
N LYS A 5 9.10 -25.03 -11.25
CA LYS A 5 7.87 -24.26 -11.40
C LYS A 5 8.13 -22.88 -10.79
N ALA A 6 8.80 -22.00 -11.53
CA ALA A 6 8.79 -20.59 -11.22
C ALA A 6 7.32 -20.15 -11.23
N SER A 7 6.72 -19.99 -10.05
CA SER A 7 5.43 -19.32 -9.93
C SER A 7 5.70 -17.86 -10.31
N ARG A 8 5.66 -17.58 -11.62
CA ARG A 8 5.65 -16.24 -12.17
C ARG A 8 4.39 -15.62 -11.60
N ASN A 9 4.53 -14.88 -10.50
CA ASN A 9 3.41 -14.18 -9.93
C ASN A 9 2.99 -13.16 -10.99
N LYS A 10 1.91 -13.49 -11.73
CA LYS A 10 1.46 -12.70 -12.89
C LYS A 10 0.86 -11.37 -12.48
N TYR A 11 0.52 -11.23 -11.20
CA TYR A 11 -0.10 -10.04 -10.64
C TYR A 11 0.93 -8.92 -10.51
N THR A 12 0.57 -7.77 -11.04
CA THR A 12 1.31 -6.52 -10.92
C THR A 12 0.87 -5.74 -9.68
N VAL A 13 1.64 -4.71 -9.31
CA VAL A 13 1.20 -3.78 -8.25
C VAL A 13 -0.08 -3.05 -8.67
N GLY A 14 -0.26 -2.75 -9.96
CA GLY A 14 -1.50 -2.18 -10.49
C GLY A 14 -2.71 -3.10 -10.26
N ASP A 15 -2.59 -4.40 -10.51
CA ASP A 15 -3.65 -5.39 -10.22
C ASP A 15 -4.05 -5.41 -8.75
N TYR A 16 -3.09 -5.19 -7.85
CA TYR A 16 -3.31 -5.14 -6.41
C TYR A 16 -4.07 -3.87 -6.01
N ILE A 17 -3.62 -2.71 -6.51
CA ILE A 17 -4.27 -1.42 -6.25
C ILE A 17 -5.68 -1.36 -6.84
N GLU A 18 -5.88 -1.82 -8.08
CA GLU A 18 -7.19 -1.84 -8.74
C GLU A 18 -8.24 -2.62 -7.93
N LYS A 19 -7.81 -3.66 -7.21
CA LYS A 19 -8.67 -4.54 -6.41
C LYS A 19 -8.87 -4.06 -4.97
N MET A 20 -8.25 -2.95 -4.57
CA MET A 20 -8.55 -2.32 -3.28
C MET A 20 -9.89 -1.61 -3.34
N LYS A 21 -10.94 -2.26 -2.85
CA LYS A 21 -12.29 -1.66 -2.81
C LYS A 21 -12.61 -0.97 -1.48
N ASP A 22 -12.14 -1.54 -0.36
CA ASP A 22 -12.40 -1.03 0.99
C ASP A 22 -11.21 -1.39 1.91
N PRO A 23 -10.02 -0.84 1.66
CA PRO A 23 -8.90 -0.99 2.57
C PRO A 23 -9.17 -0.20 3.85
N ARG A 24 -8.73 -0.73 5.00
CA ARG A 24 -8.69 0.03 6.26
C ARG A 24 -7.25 0.36 6.61
N PHE A 25 -6.82 1.57 6.30
CA PHE A 25 -5.48 2.02 6.64
C PHE A 25 -5.41 2.43 8.11
N THR A 26 -4.35 2.00 8.77
CA THR A 26 -4.11 2.33 10.17
C THR A 26 -2.70 2.88 10.31
N PHE A 27 -2.56 3.96 11.07
CA PHE A 27 -1.28 4.63 11.28
C PHE A 27 -0.87 4.48 12.74
N SER A 28 0.27 3.82 13.00
CA SER A 28 0.85 3.80 14.34
C SER A 28 1.62 5.10 14.59
N PRO A 29 1.41 5.77 15.74
CA PRO A 29 2.10 7.02 16.08
C PRO A 29 3.60 6.83 16.41
N LYS A 30 4.11 5.59 16.43
CA LYS A 30 5.46 5.26 16.90
C LYS A 30 6.54 5.30 15.81
N GLY A 31 6.25 5.81 14.62
CA GLY A 31 7.19 5.74 13.50
C GLY A 31 7.37 4.33 12.95
N ASP A 32 6.52 3.38 13.31
CA ASP A 32 6.56 2.01 12.79
C ASP A 32 5.71 1.86 11.53
N TRP A 33 6.18 1.02 10.60
CA TRP A 33 5.42 0.62 9.43
C TRP A 33 4.41 -0.48 9.78
N ASN A 34 3.13 -0.23 9.59
CA ASN A 34 2.05 -1.17 9.83
C ASN A 34 1.57 -1.77 8.51
N GLY A 35 1.44 -3.09 8.47
CA GLY A 35 0.91 -3.78 7.29
C GLY A 35 -0.60 -3.64 7.18
N VAL A 36 -1.06 -3.12 6.06
CA VAL A 36 -2.47 -3.01 5.69
C VAL A 36 -2.72 -3.87 4.47
N HIS A 37 -3.71 -4.74 4.57
CA HIS A 37 -4.16 -5.53 3.42
C HIS A 37 -5.33 -4.80 2.80
N GLY A 38 -5.10 -4.21 1.62
CA GLY A 38 -6.15 -3.49 0.91
C GLY A 38 -7.02 -4.35 0.00
N ASP A 39 -6.59 -5.57 -0.32
CA ASP A 39 -7.31 -6.51 -1.16
C ASP A 39 -7.74 -7.77 -0.39
N GLY A 40 -8.69 -8.52 -0.98
CA GLY A 40 -8.93 -9.89 -0.57
C GLY A 40 -7.73 -10.76 -0.94
N LYS A 41 -6.91 -11.13 0.06
CA LYS A 41 -5.62 -11.86 -0.06
C LYS A 41 -5.57 -12.98 -1.11
N SER A 42 -6.71 -13.65 -1.34
CA SER A 42 -6.87 -14.72 -2.32
C SER A 42 -6.65 -14.28 -3.77
N ARG A 43 -6.76 -12.99 -4.11
CA ARG A 43 -6.77 -12.50 -5.50
C ARG A 43 -5.40 -12.12 -6.04
N THR A 44 -4.45 -11.79 -5.18
CA THR A 44 -3.05 -11.46 -5.53
C THR A 44 -2.07 -12.51 -5.02
N ASN A 45 -2.59 -13.65 -4.54
CA ASN A 45 -1.84 -14.70 -3.84
C ASN A 45 -1.00 -14.17 -2.66
N GLY A 46 -1.47 -13.09 -2.01
CA GLY A 46 -0.75 -12.47 -0.90
C GLY A 46 0.62 -11.90 -1.27
N ALA A 47 0.88 -11.64 -2.55
CA ALA A 47 2.19 -11.21 -3.02
C ALA A 47 2.50 -9.74 -2.71
N PHE A 48 1.48 -8.93 -2.44
CA PHE A 48 1.62 -7.51 -2.17
C PHE A 48 1.12 -7.15 -0.79
N LEU A 49 1.77 -6.15 -0.20
CA LEU A 49 1.41 -5.61 1.11
C LEU A 49 1.57 -4.10 1.09
N THR A 50 0.49 -3.38 1.38
CA THR A 50 0.59 -1.96 1.69
C THR A 50 1.09 -1.78 3.11
N LYS A 51 1.97 -0.81 3.33
CA LYS A 51 2.39 -0.40 4.66
C LYS A 51 2.15 1.09 4.85
N THR A 52 1.70 1.44 6.05
CA THR A 52 1.44 2.82 6.47
C THR A 52 2.25 3.16 7.71
N GLN A 53 2.71 4.40 7.81
CA GLN A 53 3.53 4.90 8.92
C GLN A 53 3.11 6.33 9.23
N ALA A 54 2.99 6.69 10.51
CA ALA A 54 2.98 8.08 10.93
C ALA A 54 4.31 8.38 11.62
N THR A 55 4.95 9.50 11.25
CA THR A 55 6.18 9.94 11.92
C THR A 55 5.85 10.46 13.31
N SER A 56 6.81 10.33 14.23
CA SER A 56 6.71 10.90 15.58
C SER A 56 7.12 12.37 15.65
N THR A 57 7.25 13.05 14.50
CA THR A 57 7.60 14.47 14.41
C THR A 57 6.35 15.35 14.51
N GLU A 58 6.54 16.61 14.86
CA GLU A 58 5.51 17.65 14.77
C GLU A 58 5.91 18.66 13.67
N PRO A 59 5.07 18.87 12.63
CA PRO A 59 3.81 18.17 12.36
C PRO A 59 4.01 16.69 12.00
N THR A 60 2.96 15.89 12.21
CA THR A 60 2.95 14.46 11.88
C THR A 60 2.96 14.30 10.36
N VAL A 61 3.86 13.47 9.85
CA VAL A 61 3.90 13.09 8.43
C VAL A 61 3.35 11.68 8.30
N TYR A 62 2.32 11.53 7.48
CA TYR A 62 1.71 10.24 7.17
C TYR A 62 2.34 9.69 5.89
N ARG A 63 2.69 8.40 5.87
CA ARG A 63 3.38 7.77 4.76
C ARG A 63 2.72 6.47 4.35
N VAL A 64 2.74 6.19 3.05
CA VAL A 64 2.29 4.91 2.50
C VAL A 64 3.32 4.33 1.52
N LYS A 65 3.47 3.01 1.51
CA LYS A 65 4.26 2.29 0.50
C LYS A 65 3.62 0.95 0.19
N VAL A 66 3.89 0.41 -1.00
CA VAL A 66 3.46 -0.93 -1.39
C VAL A 66 4.67 -1.79 -1.64
N MET A 67 4.71 -2.95 -1.01
CA MET A 67 5.80 -3.91 -1.12
C MET A 67 5.35 -5.16 -1.87
N ASN A 68 6.24 -5.69 -2.70
CA ASN A 68 6.15 -7.02 -3.27
C ASN A 68 6.86 -8.00 -2.34
N MET A 69 6.09 -8.76 -1.57
CA MET A 69 6.58 -9.70 -0.57
C MET A 69 7.31 -10.89 -1.19
N VAL A 70 7.06 -11.21 -2.46
CA VAL A 70 7.74 -12.31 -3.18
C VAL A 70 9.15 -11.90 -3.61
N LYS A 71 9.31 -10.64 -4.00
CA LYS A 71 10.60 -10.09 -4.46
C LYS A 71 11.37 -9.35 -3.36
N ASP A 72 10.72 -9.07 -2.24
CA ASP A 72 11.21 -8.18 -1.19
C ASP A 72 11.58 -6.78 -1.70
N THR A 73 10.76 -6.23 -2.61
CA THR A 73 10.98 -4.91 -3.23
C THR A 73 9.85 -3.94 -2.92
N ILE A 74 10.17 -2.65 -2.84
CA ILE A 74 9.16 -1.59 -2.80
C ILE A 74 8.73 -1.29 -4.24
N GLU A 75 7.44 -1.44 -4.53
CA GLU A 75 6.87 -1.16 -5.86
C GLU A 75 6.31 0.26 -5.93
N ILE A 76 5.84 0.82 -4.81
CA ILE A 76 5.35 2.21 -4.69
C ILE A 76 5.83 2.81 -3.38
N GLY A 77 6.29 4.06 -3.42
CA GLY A 77 6.62 4.86 -2.24
C GLY A 77 8.01 4.63 -1.63
N PRO A 78 8.26 5.14 -0.40
CA PRO A 78 7.33 5.86 0.48
C PRO A 78 6.78 7.14 -0.16
N ILE A 79 5.46 7.32 -0.10
CA ILE A 79 4.77 8.55 -0.48
C ILE A 79 4.35 9.26 0.80
N ASP A 80 4.72 10.53 0.93
CA ASP A 80 4.23 11.41 1.99
C ASP A 80 2.80 11.85 1.63
N LEU A 81 1.87 11.70 2.58
CA LEU A 81 0.46 11.98 2.43
C LEU A 81 0.11 13.28 3.15
N GLU A 82 -0.76 14.07 2.53
CA GLU A 82 -1.28 15.27 3.18
C GLU A 82 -2.19 14.87 4.35
N PRO A 83 -1.96 15.42 5.56
CA PRO A 83 -2.85 15.21 6.68
C PRO A 83 -4.21 15.85 6.40
N MET A 84 -5.25 15.31 7.04
CA MET A 84 -6.55 15.97 7.09
C MET A 84 -6.47 17.23 8.00
N PRO A 85 -7.49 18.11 8.00
CA PRO A 85 -7.59 19.17 9.00
C PRO A 85 -7.35 18.66 10.42
N ASP A 86 -6.81 19.53 11.28
CA ASP A 86 -6.48 19.18 12.67
C ASP A 86 -5.40 18.07 12.82
N ASN A 87 -4.56 17.89 11.79
CA ASN A 87 -3.47 16.90 11.76
C ASN A 87 -3.96 15.44 11.84
N GLU A 88 -5.21 15.20 11.42
CA GLU A 88 -5.82 13.88 11.41
C GLU A 88 -5.21 12.98 10.30
N PRO A 89 -5.22 11.64 10.50
CA PRO A 89 -4.76 10.71 9.47
C PRO A 89 -5.52 10.84 8.15
N PRO A 90 -4.85 10.64 7.00
CA PRO A 90 -5.51 10.66 5.70
C PRO A 90 -6.59 9.59 5.59
N LYS A 91 -7.73 9.94 4.98
CA LYS A 91 -8.86 9.00 4.77
C LYS A 91 -8.49 7.88 3.82
N ASP A 92 -9.09 6.71 4.00
CA ASP A 92 -8.79 5.52 3.20
C ASP A 92 -8.94 5.76 1.69
N ALA A 93 -10.03 6.41 1.28
CA ALA A 93 -10.29 6.73 -0.14
C ALA A 93 -9.21 7.64 -0.75
N TYR A 94 -8.71 8.62 0.01
CA TYR A 94 -7.63 9.49 -0.44
C TYR A 94 -6.34 8.69 -0.66
N ILE A 95 -5.99 7.81 0.27
CA ILE A 95 -4.81 6.94 0.16
C ILE A 95 -4.92 6.04 -1.07
N VAL A 96 -6.10 5.45 -1.32
CA VAL A 96 -6.32 4.62 -2.51
C VAL A 96 -6.13 5.43 -3.78
N ASN A 97 -6.66 6.65 -3.85
CA ASN A 97 -6.52 7.51 -5.03
C ASN A 97 -5.05 7.87 -5.30
N VAL A 98 -4.29 8.24 -4.26
CA VAL A 98 -2.83 8.45 -4.37
C VAL A 98 -2.12 7.21 -4.91
N LEU A 99 -2.47 6.01 -4.41
CA LEU A 99 -1.87 4.76 -4.88
C LEU A 99 -2.27 4.43 -6.32
N ARG A 100 -3.50 4.75 -6.74
CA ARG A 100 -4.01 4.56 -8.11
C ARG A 100 -3.28 5.48 -9.09
N GLU A 101 -3.13 6.75 -8.75
CA GLU A 101 -2.38 7.71 -9.54
C GLU A 101 -0.91 7.28 -9.69
N ALA A 102 -0.29 6.77 -8.63
CA ALA A 102 1.10 6.29 -8.66
C ALA A 102 1.34 5.13 -9.64
N VAL A 103 0.30 4.38 -10.02
CA VAL A 103 0.37 3.30 -11.03
C VAL A 103 -0.32 3.65 -12.34
N GLY A 104 -0.78 4.90 -12.51
CA GLY A 104 -1.47 5.37 -13.72
C GLY A 104 -2.91 4.86 -13.86
N LEU A 105 -3.59 4.52 -12.76
CA LEU A 105 -5.02 4.21 -12.72
C LEU A 105 -5.83 5.46 -12.40
N GLU A 106 -7.04 5.57 -12.95
CA GLU A 106 -7.98 6.65 -12.62
C GLU A 106 -8.42 6.57 -11.15
N PRO A 107 -8.56 7.69 -10.42
CA PRO A 107 -9.07 7.71 -9.05
C PRO A 107 -10.51 7.16 -8.97
N MET A 108 -10.89 6.63 -7.80
CA MET A 108 -12.25 6.14 -7.51
C MET A 108 -13.13 7.23 -6.90
#